data_AF-A0A843UW19-F1
#
_entry.id   AF-A0A843UW19-F1
#
_cell.length_a   1.000
_cell.length_b   1.000
_cell.length_c   1.000
_cell.angle_alpha   90.00
_cell.angle_beta   90.00
_cell.angle_gamma   90.00
#
_symmetry.space_group_name_H-M   'P 1'
#
loop_
_entity.id
_entity.type
_entity.pdbx_description
1 polymer ?
#
loop_
_entity_poly.entity_id
_entity_poly.type
_entity_poly.pdbx_seq_one_letter_code
_entity_poly.pdbx_strand_id
1 'polypeptide(L)'
;MSSAPSVAAGPHVASLARSFALVPPAAVPAVIDCVLASAALSPSELFFSLLKAFPELTKDIRKEDSSKLVPAQSSFLISYTAALFHLVKNPGWCLFLWEVGPTVCVCLLTSSVYVAADISPGAFTFFIWYGFVPLLGATTPDARELLNQFEDLLCDAVIATQSWELMESTLVPLCLRSVFVSCGMTQRKELAVNQWRCLESREVGLLPLTVACNLLSSLLDAAFRERDPWAKTTSQEVELVIGIQTPDAFVQNLMWDLSLTAVDMLLQSLEHRSCAIRLLFPIIFRVLAIFPTFEVLVNGVAHSFSRPCFFKNVWERCITMFSLGHLERVDACCLLSLYFSGFNAWNITNAYEGFDIRAETRLCKEIRRGLVDKDASVRKHSLYILRKLLSDSFWMGSYDSPSLEPAIKSLATGACQDNTLSHSGMTKREKWADKEARSMHVGEMCTLSVNGLGRWKAFFLLYDMLEEYGTHLVEAAWTHQVGCYSSSVLSCD
;
A
#
# COMPACT_ATOMS: atom_id res chain seq x y z
N MET A 1 -51.07 -10.86 -6.66
CA MET A 1 -51.26 -11.15 -5.22
C MET A 1 -50.03 -11.95 -4.80
N SER A 2 -49.05 -11.49 -4.04
CA SER A 2 -49.01 -10.53 -2.92
C SER A 2 -47.83 -9.57 -3.13
N SER A 3 -48.10 -8.26 -3.11
CA SER A 3 -47.11 -7.20 -3.06
C SER A 3 -46.53 -7.10 -1.65
N ALA A 4 -45.23 -7.36 -1.51
CA ALA A 4 -44.53 -7.06 -0.27
C ALA A 4 -44.66 -5.55 0.05
N PRO A 5 -44.95 -5.15 1.29
CA PRO A 5 -45.14 -3.75 1.63
C PRO A 5 -43.81 -3.02 1.51
N SER A 6 -43.78 -1.97 0.68
CA SER A 6 -42.70 -0.96 0.73
C SER A 6 -42.73 -0.33 2.12
N VAL A 7 -41.78 -0.70 2.98
CA VAL A 7 -41.64 -0.10 4.29
C VAL A 7 -41.17 1.34 4.08
N ALA A 8 -42.12 2.28 4.07
CA ALA A 8 -41.82 3.70 4.07
C ALA A 8 -40.94 4.01 5.29
N ALA A 9 -39.80 4.67 5.07
CA ALA A 9 -38.96 5.15 6.15
C ALA A 9 -39.82 6.00 7.11
N GLY A 10 -39.70 5.78 8.41
CA GLY A 10 -40.45 6.56 9.40
C GLY A 10 -40.23 8.08 9.21
N PRO A 11 -41.19 8.93 9.59
CA PRO A 11 -41.15 10.36 9.31
C PRO A 11 -39.87 11.05 9.82
N HIS A 12 -39.30 10.58 10.93
CA HIS A 12 -38.03 11.04 11.48
C HIS A 12 -36.83 10.72 10.57
N VAL A 13 -36.75 9.51 10.02
CA VAL A 13 -35.68 9.10 9.10
C VAL A 13 -35.74 9.88 7.79
N ALA A 14 -36.95 10.08 7.25
CA ALA A 14 -37.13 10.85 6.03
C ALA A 14 -36.73 12.33 6.20
N SER A 15 -37.08 12.93 7.36
CA SER A 15 -36.66 14.30 7.69
C SER A 15 -35.15 14.41 7.85
N LEU A 16 -34.53 13.44 8.55
CA LEU A 16 -33.09 13.42 8.79
C LEU A 16 -32.31 13.21 7.49
N ALA A 17 -32.75 12.31 6.62
CA ALA A 17 -32.17 12.10 5.30
C ALA A 17 -32.22 13.39 4.44
N ARG A 18 -33.32 14.15 4.49
CA ARG A 18 -33.39 15.46 3.81
C ARG A 18 -32.39 16.46 4.39
N SER A 19 -32.19 16.47 5.70
CA SER A 19 -31.18 17.32 6.32
C SER A 19 -29.76 16.97 5.83
N PHE A 20 -29.43 15.68 5.68
CA PHE A 20 -28.12 15.25 5.16
C PHE A 20 -27.84 15.70 3.72
N ALA A 21 -28.87 15.98 2.93
CA ALA A 21 -28.69 16.54 1.59
C ALA A 21 -28.33 18.05 1.62
N LEU A 22 -28.55 18.73 2.75
CA LEU A 22 -28.40 20.17 2.89
C LEU A 22 -27.19 20.58 3.75
N VAL A 23 -26.65 19.68 4.56
CA VAL A 23 -25.53 19.95 5.46
C VAL A 23 -24.22 19.39 4.91
N PRO A 24 -23.07 20.05 5.16
CA PRO A 24 -21.78 19.46 4.84
C PRO A 24 -21.50 18.24 5.74
N PRO A 25 -20.74 17.23 5.25
CA PRO A 25 -20.44 16.02 6.02
C PRO A 25 -19.86 16.28 7.42
N ALA A 26 -19.03 17.33 7.56
CA ALA A 26 -18.42 17.71 8.83
C ALA A 26 -19.44 18.16 9.90
N ALA A 27 -20.64 18.60 9.51
CA ALA A 27 -21.69 19.02 10.44
C ALA A 27 -22.61 17.86 10.86
N VAL A 28 -22.53 16.71 10.19
CA VAL A 28 -23.43 15.57 10.42
C VAL A 28 -23.36 15.02 11.84
N PRO A 29 -22.18 14.82 12.46
CA PRO A 29 -22.10 14.36 13.85
C PRO A 29 -22.92 15.23 14.81
N ALA A 30 -22.78 16.56 14.72
CA ALA A 30 -23.52 17.50 15.55
C ALA A 30 -25.04 17.43 15.32
N VAL A 31 -25.48 17.24 14.06
CA VAL A 31 -26.90 17.06 13.75
C VAL A 31 -27.44 15.79 14.39
N ILE A 32 -26.70 14.67 14.32
CA ILE A 32 -27.08 13.42 14.98
C ILE A 32 -27.16 13.61 16.49
N ASP A 33 -26.16 14.23 17.10
CA ASP A 33 -26.12 14.46 18.54
C ASP A 33 -27.30 15.33 19.02
N CYS A 34 -27.63 16.38 18.27
CA CYS A 34 -28.82 17.19 18.54
C CYS A 34 -30.11 16.39 18.42
N VAL A 35 -30.23 15.49 17.44
CA VAL A 35 -31.41 14.63 17.28
C VAL A 35 -31.51 13.63 18.42
N LEU A 36 -30.41 13.00 18.83
CA LEU A 36 -30.38 12.07 19.97
C LEU A 36 -30.69 12.78 21.30
N ALA A 37 -30.27 14.03 21.45
CA ALA A 37 -30.57 14.82 22.65
C ALA A 37 -32.03 15.32 22.71
N SER A 38 -32.68 15.54 21.56
CA SER A 38 -34.03 16.12 21.48
C SER A 38 -35.14 15.11 21.23
N ALA A 39 -34.83 13.97 20.63
CA ALA A 39 -35.77 12.88 20.41
C ALA A 39 -35.60 11.80 21.47
N ALA A 40 -36.70 11.21 21.96
CA ALA A 40 -36.66 10.03 22.83
C ALA A 40 -36.32 8.75 22.04
N LEU A 41 -35.29 8.80 21.19
CA LEU A 41 -34.80 7.69 20.37
C LEU A 41 -33.46 7.23 20.90
N SER A 42 -33.28 5.92 21.03
CA SER A 42 -31.95 5.38 21.34
C SER A 42 -31.01 5.45 20.13
N PRO A 43 -29.69 5.56 20.32
CA PRO A 43 -28.71 5.54 19.22
C PRO A 43 -28.82 4.28 18.34
N SER A 44 -29.08 3.13 18.95
CA SER A 44 -29.24 1.85 18.24
C SER A 44 -30.51 1.83 17.39
N GLU A 45 -31.65 2.29 17.89
CA GLU A 45 -32.90 2.41 17.12
C GLU A 45 -32.74 3.35 15.92
N LEU A 46 -32.07 4.49 16.12
CA LEU A 46 -31.79 5.43 15.04
C LEU A 46 -30.88 4.80 13.98
N PHE A 47 -29.81 4.11 14.42
CA PHE A 47 -28.89 3.41 13.53
C PHE A 47 -29.60 2.35 12.69
N PHE A 48 -30.36 1.44 13.30
CA PHE A 48 -31.09 0.40 12.56
C PHE A 48 -32.14 0.99 11.61
N SER A 49 -32.79 2.09 12.01
CA SER A 49 -33.77 2.78 11.17
C SER A 49 -33.12 3.42 9.93
N LEU A 50 -31.98 4.09 10.11
CA LEU A 50 -31.20 4.65 9.00
C LEU A 50 -30.64 3.54 8.10
N LEU A 51 -30.13 2.46 8.68
CA LEU A 51 -29.56 1.36 7.92
C LEU A 51 -30.61 0.62 7.09
N LYS A 52 -31.82 0.43 7.62
CA LYS A 52 -32.94 -0.17 6.89
C LYS A 52 -33.44 0.70 5.74
N ALA A 53 -33.39 2.03 5.89
CA ALA A 53 -33.78 2.97 4.83
C ALA A 53 -32.71 3.13 3.74
N PHE A 54 -31.45 2.79 4.04
CA PHE A 54 -30.31 3.05 3.17
C PHE A 54 -30.42 2.44 1.75
N PRO A 55 -30.85 1.17 1.57
CA PRO A 55 -30.98 0.61 0.23
C PRO A 55 -32.01 1.35 -0.63
N GLU A 56 -33.15 1.73 -0.07
CA GLU A 56 -34.18 2.49 -0.80
C GLU A 56 -33.68 3.87 -1.21
N LEU A 57 -32.97 4.56 -0.32
CA LEU A 57 -32.43 5.90 -0.58
C LEU A 57 -31.30 5.91 -1.62
N THR A 58 -30.64 4.77 -1.84
CA THR A 58 -29.54 4.62 -2.79
C THR A 58 -29.96 3.96 -4.10
N LYS A 59 -31.21 3.50 -4.23
CA LYS A 59 -31.72 2.85 -5.45
C LYS A 59 -31.74 3.77 -6.66
N ASP A 60 -32.11 5.04 -6.49
CA ASP A 60 -32.21 5.98 -7.60
C ASP A 60 -30.81 6.37 -8.12
N ILE A 61 -29.83 6.44 -7.21
CA ILE A 61 -28.42 6.69 -7.52
C ILE A 61 -27.81 5.52 -8.30
N ARG A 62 -28.26 4.28 -8.05
CA ARG A 62 -27.79 3.07 -8.75
C ARG A 62 -28.39 2.88 -10.15
N LYS A 63 -29.45 3.60 -10.50
CA LYS A 63 -30.17 3.43 -11.78
C LYS A 63 -29.80 4.49 -12.83
N GLU A 64 -29.20 5.61 -12.44
CA GLU A 64 -28.71 6.59 -13.40
C GLU A 64 -27.40 6.08 -14.03
N ASP A 65 -27.50 5.51 -15.24
CA ASP A 65 -26.38 5.19 -16.16
C ASP A 65 -25.56 6.43 -16.60
N SER A 66 -25.62 7.53 -15.83
CA SER A 66 -24.82 8.71 -16.11
C SER A 66 -23.44 8.54 -15.48
N SER A 67 -22.42 8.64 -16.32
CA SER A 67 -21.01 8.39 -16.00
C SER A 67 -20.39 9.30 -14.92
N LYS A 68 -21.17 10.09 -14.16
CA LYS A 68 -20.75 10.92 -13.03
C LYS A 68 -21.92 11.17 -12.08
N LEU A 69 -21.77 10.83 -10.79
CA LEU A 69 -22.68 11.33 -9.74
C LEU A 69 -22.67 12.87 -9.74
N VAL A 70 -23.85 13.47 -9.58
CA VAL A 70 -23.97 14.92 -9.36
C VAL A 70 -23.37 15.26 -8.00
N PRO A 71 -22.63 16.38 -7.84
CA PRO A 71 -22.00 16.77 -6.56
C PRO A 71 -22.95 16.72 -5.35
N ALA A 72 -24.22 17.07 -5.54
CA ALA A 72 -25.24 17.01 -4.48
C ALA A 72 -25.55 15.57 -4.03
N GLN A 73 -25.56 14.59 -4.96
CA GLN A 73 -25.77 13.18 -4.64
C GLN A 73 -24.56 12.60 -3.88
N SER A 74 -23.33 12.96 -4.27
CA SER A 74 -22.12 12.58 -3.54
C SER A 74 -22.12 13.13 -2.11
N SER A 75 -22.43 14.41 -1.92
CA SER A 75 -22.47 15.03 -0.59
C SER A 75 -23.53 14.40 0.31
N PHE A 76 -24.69 14.05 -0.24
CA PHE A 76 -25.73 13.31 0.49
C PHE A 76 -25.23 11.93 0.94
N LEU A 77 -24.62 11.16 0.04
CA LEU A 77 -24.11 9.81 0.36
C LEU A 77 -23.02 9.86 1.44
N ILE A 78 -22.07 10.78 1.30
CA ILE A 78 -21.00 10.97 2.29
C ILE A 78 -21.60 11.36 3.64
N SER A 79 -22.53 12.31 3.66
CA SER A 79 -23.20 12.75 4.90
C SER A 79 -24.00 11.62 5.55
N TYR A 80 -24.75 10.84 4.76
CA TYR A 80 -25.51 9.71 5.28
C TYR A 80 -24.59 8.61 5.84
N THR A 81 -23.50 8.32 5.14
CA THR A 81 -22.52 7.31 5.55
C THR A 81 -21.78 7.76 6.81
N ALA A 82 -21.41 9.05 6.89
CA ALA A 82 -20.82 9.65 8.09
C ALA A 82 -21.76 9.57 9.30
N ALA A 83 -23.06 9.75 9.10
CA ALA A 83 -24.06 9.58 10.17
C ALA A 83 -24.07 8.15 10.73
N LEU A 84 -24.06 7.14 9.84
CA LEU A 84 -24.02 5.73 10.25
C LEU A 84 -22.72 5.41 11.00
N PHE A 85 -21.57 5.88 10.52
CA PHE A 85 -20.30 5.68 11.22
C PHE A 85 -20.23 6.42 12.56
N HIS A 86 -20.78 7.63 12.66
CA HIS A 86 -20.84 8.37 13.93
C HIS A 86 -21.65 7.61 14.99
N LEU A 87 -22.79 7.04 14.59
CA LEU A 87 -23.59 6.21 15.48
C LEU A 87 -22.84 4.94 15.92
N VAL A 88 -22.09 4.30 15.02
CA VAL A 88 -21.23 3.13 15.36
C VAL A 88 -20.12 3.51 16.34
N LYS A 89 -19.50 4.69 16.19
CA LYS A 89 -18.44 5.17 17.08
C LYS A 89 -18.93 5.45 18.50
N ASN A 90 -20.17 5.92 18.65
CA ASN A 90 -20.71 6.44 19.90
C ASN A 90 -22.03 5.76 20.30
N PRO A 91 -22.03 4.44 20.61
CA PRO A 91 -23.26 3.74 20.98
C PRO A 91 -23.86 4.22 22.32
N GLY A 92 -23.12 4.97 23.15
CA GLY A 92 -23.43 5.17 24.56
C GLY A 92 -23.30 6.60 25.12
N TRP A 93 -23.52 7.66 24.34
CA TRP A 93 -23.51 9.02 24.92
C TRP A 93 -24.83 9.32 25.66
N CYS A 94 -24.90 8.87 26.92
CA CYS A 94 -25.65 9.56 27.96
C CYS A 94 -24.79 10.71 28.51
N LEU A 95 -24.66 11.82 27.78
CA LEU A 95 -24.35 13.09 28.43
C LEU A 95 -25.66 13.60 29.04
N PHE A 96 -25.97 13.14 30.25
CA PHE A 96 -26.96 13.80 31.09
C PHE A 96 -26.43 15.18 31.46
N LEU A 97 -26.68 16.18 30.62
CA LEU A 97 -26.76 17.57 31.07
C LEU A 97 -28.16 17.75 31.68
N TRP A 98 -28.31 17.38 32.95
CA TRP A 98 -29.43 17.90 33.71
C TRP A 98 -29.05 19.28 34.22
N GLU A 99 -29.73 20.32 33.73
CA GLU A 99 -29.73 21.63 34.36
C GLU A 99 -30.18 21.49 35.82
N VAL A 100 -29.25 21.64 36.76
CA VAL A 100 -29.60 21.89 38.17
C VAL A 100 -28.65 22.96 38.72
N GLY A 101 -28.95 24.23 38.43
CA GLY A 101 -28.57 25.39 39.24
C GLY A 101 -27.08 25.64 39.54
N PRO A 102 -26.73 26.80 40.12
CA PRO A 102 -25.35 27.27 40.14
C PRO A 102 -24.71 26.95 41.48
N THR A 103 -24.17 25.75 41.71
CA THR A 103 -23.06 25.56 42.66
C THR A 103 -22.45 24.16 42.57
N VAL A 104 -21.16 24.13 42.24
CA VAL A 104 -20.19 23.02 42.41
C VAL A 104 -20.35 21.82 41.45
N CYS A 105 -19.52 21.84 40.40
CA CYS A 105 -19.27 20.71 39.53
C CYS A 105 -18.31 19.73 40.25
N VAL A 106 -18.82 18.61 40.74
CA VAL A 106 -18.00 17.47 41.20
C VAL A 106 -18.21 16.31 40.23
N CYS A 107 -17.20 16.04 39.40
CA CYS A 107 -17.15 14.83 38.58
C CYS A 107 -16.97 13.62 39.50
N LEU A 108 -18.06 12.96 39.89
CA LEU A 108 -18.00 11.66 40.55
C LEU A 108 -17.87 10.57 39.50
N LEU A 109 -16.63 10.15 39.25
CA LEU A 109 -16.29 8.83 38.76
C LEU A 109 -16.69 7.80 39.83
N THR A 110 -17.91 7.29 39.78
CA THR A 110 -18.26 6.08 40.54
C THR A 110 -18.79 5.03 39.59
N SER A 111 -18.04 3.93 39.53
CA SER A 111 -18.34 2.64 38.92
C SER A 111 -19.76 2.17 39.21
N SER A 112 -20.69 2.54 38.34
CA SER A 112 -22.01 1.91 38.28
C SER A 112 -22.13 1.24 36.92
N VAL A 113 -22.49 -0.04 36.97
CA VAL A 113 -22.71 -0.94 35.85
C VAL A 113 -23.61 -0.28 34.81
N TYR A 114 -23.00 0.26 33.75
CA TYR A 114 -23.72 0.70 32.56
C TYR A 114 -24.12 -0.56 31.80
N VAL A 115 -25.43 -0.85 31.80
CA VAL A 115 -26.01 -1.62 30.70
C VAL A 115 -26.02 -0.68 29.51
N ALA A 116 -24.90 -0.63 28.80
CA ALA A 116 -24.83 0.02 27.51
C ALA A 116 -25.87 -0.64 26.60
N ALA A 117 -26.73 0.15 25.97
CA ALA A 117 -27.49 -0.31 24.82
C ALA A 117 -26.49 -0.46 23.67
N ASP A 118 -25.65 -1.49 23.75
CA ASP A 118 -24.55 -1.73 22.82
C ASP A 118 -25.11 -1.86 21.40
N ILE A 119 -24.57 -1.05 20.48
CA ILE A 119 -24.58 -1.41 19.07
C ILE A 119 -23.67 -2.64 18.98
N SER A 120 -24.29 -3.83 19.08
CA SER A 120 -23.56 -5.09 19.12
C SER A 120 -22.54 -5.19 17.95
N PRO A 121 -21.45 -5.96 18.09
CA PRO A 121 -20.55 -6.27 16.96
C PRO A 121 -21.29 -6.73 15.69
N GLY A 122 -22.46 -7.36 15.87
CA GLY A 122 -23.36 -7.76 14.79
C GLY A 122 -23.96 -6.59 13.99
N ALA A 123 -24.14 -5.41 14.59
CA ALA A 123 -24.68 -4.23 13.92
C ALA A 123 -23.63 -3.54 13.02
N PHE A 124 -22.37 -3.44 13.45
CA PHE A 124 -21.29 -2.98 12.58
C PHE A 124 -21.06 -3.97 11.42
N THR A 125 -21.06 -5.28 11.73
CA THR A 125 -21.05 -6.35 10.71
C THR A 125 -22.20 -6.18 9.70
N PHE A 126 -23.41 -5.91 10.18
CA PHE A 126 -24.58 -5.73 9.32
C PHE A 126 -24.43 -4.49 8.43
N PHE A 127 -23.90 -3.38 8.97
CA PHE A 127 -23.63 -2.19 8.17
C PHE A 127 -22.56 -2.42 7.09
N ILE A 128 -21.49 -3.14 7.41
CA ILE A 128 -20.46 -3.53 6.43
C ILE A 128 -21.12 -4.25 5.25
N TRP A 129 -21.92 -5.29 5.52
CA TRP A 129 -22.48 -6.13 4.47
C TRP A 129 -23.65 -5.50 3.71
N TYR A 130 -24.54 -4.79 4.39
CA TYR A 130 -25.79 -4.30 3.80
C TYR A 130 -25.77 -2.82 3.43
N GLY A 131 -24.81 -2.06 3.96
CA GLY A 131 -24.62 -0.64 3.64
C GLY A 131 -23.34 -0.41 2.86
N PHE A 132 -22.20 -0.64 3.49
CA PHE A 132 -20.89 -0.19 3.01
C PHE A 132 -20.41 -0.94 1.76
N VAL A 133 -20.42 -2.27 1.75
CA VAL A 133 -19.97 -3.06 0.59
C VAL A 133 -20.81 -2.76 -0.66
N PRO A 134 -22.16 -2.74 -0.59
CA PRO A 134 -22.98 -2.34 -1.73
C PRO A 134 -22.74 -0.90 -2.20
N LEU A 135 -22.36 0.02 -1.30
CA LEU A 135 -22.00 1.40 -1.64
C LEU A 135 -20.70 1.46 -2.44
N LEU A 136 -19.69 0.71 -2.02
CA LEU A 136 -18.43 0.57 -2.75
C LEU A 136 -18.62 -0.06 -4.13
N GLY A 137 -19.45 -1.10 -4.23
CA GLY A 137 -19.75 -1.76 -5.51
C GLY A 137 -20.58 -0.92 -6.47
N ALA A 138 -21.42 -0.01 -5.95
CA ALA A 138 -22.23 0.90 -6.76
C ALA A 138 -21.48 2.14 -7.23
N THR A 139 -20.34 2.46 -6.62
CA THR A 139 -19.56 3.63 -6.95
C THR A 139 -18.62 3.31 -8.11
N THR A 140 -18.68 4.11 -9.19
CA THR A 140 -17.76 3.93 -10.33
C THR A 140 -16.30 4.13 -9.89
N PRO A 141 -15.33 3.33 -10.38
CA PRO A 141 -13.91 3.50 -10.05
C PRO A 141 -13.35 4.91 -10.33
N ASP A 142 -13.96 5.64 -11.26
CA ASP A 142 -13.59 7.01 -11.62
C ASP A 142 -13.96 8.06 -10.55
N ALA A 143 -14.86 7.72 -9.61
CA ALA A 143 -15.25 8.58 -8.48
C ALA A 143 -14.28 8.43 -7.30
N ARG A 144 -12.97 8.51 -7.59
CA ARG A 144 -11.89 8.22 -6.64
C ARG A 144 -11.95 9.07 -5.37
N GLU A 145 -12.33 10.34 -5.49
CA GLU A 145 -12.43 11.25 -4.33
C GLU A 145 -13.52 10.81 -3.34
N LEU A 146 -14.66 10.34 -3.85
CA LEU A 146 -15.76 9.86 -3.02
C LEU A 146 -15.43 8.49 -2.38
N LEU A 147 -14.76 7.61 -3.12
CA LEU A 147 -14.24 6.35 -2.57
C LEU A 147 -13.25 6.62 -1.42
N ASN A 148 -12.29 7.51 -1.61
CA ASN A 148 -11.33 7.89 -0.56
C ASN A 148 -12.06 8.41 0.69
N GLN A 149 -13.09 9.24 0.54
CA GLN A 149 -13.87 9.73 1.70
C GLN A 149 -14.61 8.60 2.45
N PHE A 150 -15.11 7.59 1.73
CA PHE A 150 -15.71 6.41 2.38
C PHE A 150 -14.66 5.55 3.08
N GLU A 151 -13.47 5.39 2.48
CA GLU A 151 -12.34 4.68 3.08
C GLU A 151 -11.88 5.37 4.36
N ASP A 152 -11.75 6.70 4.36
CA ASP A 152 -11.37 7.50 5.53
C ASP A 152 -12.40 7.34 6.66
N LEU A 153 -13.70 7.46 6.34
CA LEU A 153 -14.76 7.27 7.33
C LEU A 153 -14.76 5.87 7.94
N LEU A 154 -14.49 4.83 7.13
CA LEU A 154 -14.33 3.46 7.62
C LEU A 154 -13.12 3.35 8.54
N CYS A 155 -11.94 3.81 8.11
CA CYS A 155 -10.72 3.71 8.89
C CYS A 155 -10.87 4.42 10.23
N ASP A 156 -11.38 5.65 10.25
CA ASP A 156 -11.63 6.39 11.48
C ASP A 156 -12.60 5.66 12.42
N ALA A 157 -13.61 4.96 11.86
CA ALA A 157 -14.54 4.16 12.66
C ALA A 157 -13.86 2.94 13.26
N VAL A 158 -13.11 2.18 12.46
CA VAL A 158 -12.37 1.00 12.91
C VAL A 158 -11.35 1.36 13.99
N ILE A 159 -10.65 2.48 13.83
CA ILE A 159 -9.71 3.01 14.83
C ILE A 159 -10.43 3.35 16.12
N ALA A 160 -11.52 4.13 16.04
CA ALA A 160 -12.28 4.55 17.22
C ALA A 160 -12.91 3.37 17.97
N THR A 161 -13.34 2.32 17.27
CA THR A 161 -13.98 1.14 17.86
C THR A 161 -13.03 -0.04 18.06
N GLN A 162 -11.74 0.11 17.74
CA GLN A 162 -10.71 -0.95 17.78
C GLN A 162 -11.17 -2.28 17.14
N SER A 163 -11.95 -2.21 16.07
CA SER A 163 -12.66 -3.35 15.48
C SER A 163 -11.84 -4.08 14.40
N TRP A 164 -10.56 -4.32 14.65
CA TRP A 164 -9.63 -4.94 13.69
C TRP A 164 -9.99 -6.40 13.37
N GLU A 165 -10.36 -7.19 14.39
CA GLU A 165 -10.82 -8.58 14.23
C GLU A 165 -12.09 -8.68 13.36
N LEU A 166 -12.98 -7.68 13.48
CA LEU A 166 -14.15 -7.60 12.62
C LEU A 166 -13.75 -7.37 11.16
N MET A 167 -12.78 -6.50 10.89
CA MET A 167 -12.29 -6.27 9.52
C MET A 167 -11.64 -7.51 8.93
N GLU A 168 -10.83 -8.21 9.74
CA GLU A 168 -10.16 -9.46 9.37
C GLU A 168 -11.15 -10.58 9.05
N SER A 169 -12.29 -10.64 9.75
CA SER A 169 -13.33 -11.64 9.48
C SER A 169 -14.34 -11.25 8.40
N THR A 170 -14.34 -9.99 7.92
CA THR A 170 -15.35 -9.48 6.98
C THR A 170 -14.77 -8.86 5.70
N LEU A 171 -14.29 -7.62 5.76
CA LEU A 171 -13.85 -6.85 4.59
C LEU A 171 -12.55 -7.37 3.99
N VAL A 172 -11.59 -7.79 4.81
CA VAL A 172 -10.30 -8.30 4.32
C VAL A 172 -10.49 -9.54 3.44
N PRO A 173 -11.22 -10.60 3.88
CA PRO A 173 -11.50 -11.76 3.05
C PRO A 173 -12.28 -11.43 1.77
N LEU A 174 -13.22 -10.48 1.83
CA LEU A 174 -13.99 -10.05 0.66
C LEU A 174 -13.10 -9.37 -0.39
N CYS A 175 -12.25 -8.43 0.05
CA CYS A 175 -11.35 -7.71 -0.83
C CYS A 175 -10.31 -8.65 -1.43
N LEU A 176 -9.69 -9.49 -0.61
CA LEU A 176 -8.76 -10.52 -1.09
C LEU A 176 -9.45 -11.44 -2.10
N ARG A 177 -10.65 -11.95 -1.81
CA ARG A 177 -11.43 -12.77 -2.76
C ARG A 177 -11.66 -12.06 -4.09
N SER A 178 -11.97 -10.76 -4.06
CA SER A 178 -12.16 -9.95 -5.27
C SER A 178 -10.88 -9.87 -6.11
N VAL A 179 -9.72 -9.70 -5.46
CA VAL A 179 -8.41 -9.73 -6.12
C VAL A 179 -8.09 -11.12 -6.69
N PHE A 180 -8.30 -12.19 -5.93
CA PHE A 180 -7.99 -13.55 -6.37
C PHE A 180 -8.86 -13.99 -7.56
N VAL A 181 -10.17 -13.72 -7.50
CA VAL A 181 -11.09 -14.06 -8.60
C VAL A 181 -10.73 -13.29 -9.87
N SER A 182 -10.39 -12.00 -9.77
CA SER A 182 -9.95 -11.21 -10.94
C SER A 182 -8.61 -11.69 -11.51
N CYS A 183 -7.69 -12.17 -10.66
CA CYS A 183 -6.44 -12.77 -11.12
C CYS A 183 -6.60 -14.18 -11.72
N GLY A 184 -7.80 -14.80 -11.66
CA GLY A 184 -8.00 -16.20 -12.06
C GLY A 184 -7.22 -17.20 -11.20
N MET A 185 -6.79 -16.78 -10.00
CA MET A 185 -5.98 -17.60 -9.10
C MET A 185 -6.87 -18.52 -8.26
N THR A 186 -6.73 -19.83 -8.45
CA THR A 186 -7.50 -20.87 -7.72
C THR A 186 -6.68 -21.60 -6.65
N GLN A 187 -5.36 -21.43 -6.63
CA GLN A 187 -4.42 -22.27 -5.87
C GLN A 187 -3.49 -21.45 -4.97
N ARG A 188 -3.97 -21.02 -3.81
CA ARG A 188 -3.11 -20.95 -2.61
C ARG A 188 -3.92 -21.03 -1.31
N LYS A 189 -5.01 -21.82 -1.34
CA LYS A 189 -5.93 -22.01 -0.20
C LYS A 189 -5.23 -22.51 1.07
N GLU A 190 -4.04 -23.09 0.95
CA GLU A 190 -3.26 -23.67 2.06
C GLU A 190 -2.44 -22.67 2.86
N LEU A 191 -2.11 -21.49 2.30
CA LEU A 191 -1.14 -20.54 2.89
C LEU A 191 -1.75 -19.19 3.29
N ALA A 192 -3.06 -19.00 3.16
CA ALA A 192 -3.71 -17.76 3.58
C ALA A 192 -4.18 -17.86 5.03
N VAL A 193 -3.87 -16.83 5.82
CA VAL A 193 -4.25 -16.73 7.23
C VAL A 193 -5.77 -16.73 7.36
N ASN A 194 -6.39 -15.95 6.48
CA ASN A 194 -7.83 -15.81 6.41
C ASN A 194 -8.42 -17.00 5.64
N GLN A 195 -8.85 -18.03 6.39
CA GLN A 195 -9.56 -19.17 5.82
C GLN A 195 -10.76 -18.69 5.01
N TRP A 196 -10.66 -18.90 3.69
CA TRP A 196 -11.59 -18.51 2.62
C TRP A 196 -13.04 -19.02 2.75
N ARG A 197 -13.40 -19.69 3.85
CA ARG A 197 -14.63 -20.47 4.00
C ARG A 197 -15.86 -19.63 4.36
N CYS A 198 -15.70 -18.39 4.84
CA CYS A 198 -16.83 -17.66 5.43
C CYS A 198 -17.82 -17.03 4.42
N LEU A 199 -17.47 -16.93 3.13
CA LEU A 199 -18.28 -16.23 2.12
C LEU A 199 -18.92 -17.15 1.06
N GLU A 200 -18.92 -18.46 1.26
CA GLU A 200 -19.60 -19.39 0.34
C GLU A 200 -21.14 -19.27 0.42
N SER A 201 -21.70 -18.58 1.41
CA SER A 201 -23.14 -18.55 1.68
C SER A 201 -23.87 -17.22 1.42
N ARG A 202 -23.16 -16.12 1.09
CA ARG A 202 -23.78 -14.83 0.79
C ARG A 202 -23.39 -14.37 -0.60
N GLU A 203 -24.40 -14.15 -1.45
CA GLU A 203 -24.32 -13.50 -2.77
C GLU A 203 -23.91 -12.02 -2.63
N VAL A 204 -22.76 -11.75 -2.03
CA VAL A 204 -22.19 -10.41 -1.99
C VAL A 204 -21.33 -10.26 -3.23
N GLY A 205 -21.67 -9.26 -4.04
CA GLY A 205 -20.95 -8.95 -5.28
C GLY A 205 -19.46 -8.72 -5.04
N LEU A 206 -18.65 -9.06 -6.04
CA LEU A 206 -17.22 -8.78 -6.03
C LEU A 206 -16.97 -7.27 -6.18
N LEU A 207 -15.97 -6.76 -5.47
CA LEU A 207 -15.55 -5.38 -5.62
C LEU A 207 -14.64 -5.23 -6.85
N PRO A 208 -14.65 -4.06 -7.52
CA PRO A 208 -13.66 -3.75 -8.55
C PRO A 208 -12.24 -3.90 -7.97
N LEU A 209 -11.31 -4.43 -8.77
CA LEU A 209 -9.93 -4.73 -8.35
C LEU A 209 -9.25 -3.52 -7.68
N THR A 210 -9.34 -2.35 -8.29
CA THR A 210 -8.74 -1.12 -7.75
C THR A 210 -9.32 -0.73 -6.39
N VAL A 211 -10.64 -0.88 -6.19
CA VAL A 211 -11.33 -0.57 -4.93
C VAL A 211 -10.89 -1.55 -3.84
N ALA A 212 -10.84 -2.85 -4.15
CA ALA A 212 -10.38 -3.87 -3.22
C ALA A 212 -8.93 -3.64 -2.77
N CYS A 213 -8.02 -3.34 -3.72
CA CYS A 213 -6.61 -3.06 -3.40
C CYS A 213 -6.44 -1.77 -2.59
N ASN A 214 -7.20 -0.71 -2.89
CA ASN A 214 -7.17 0.53 -2.11
C ASN A 214 -7.62 0.29 -0.68
N LEU A 215 -8.78 -0.34 -0.47
CA LEU A 215 -9.30 -0.65 0.86
C LEU A 215 -8.31 -1.47 1.70
N LEU A 216 -7.71 -2.51 1.11
CA LEU A 216 -6.71 -3.31 1.80
C LEU A 216 -5.47 -2.48 2.18
N SER A 217 -5.02 -1.60 1.30
CA SER A 217 -3.91 -0.70 1.58
C SER A 217 -4.26 0.32 2.66
N SER A 218 -5.46 0.90 2.62
CA SER A 218 -5.94 1.92 3.56
C SER A 218 -6.13 1.33 4.96
N LEU A 219 -6.71 0.13 5.07
CA LEU A 219 -6.83 -0.60 6.34
C LEU A 219 -5.47 -0.94 6.94
N LEU A 220 -4.53 -1.40 6.13
CA LEU A 220 -3.18 -1.68 6.58
C LEU A 220 -2.47 -0.41 7.04
N ASP A 221 -2.62 0.72 6.32
CA ASP A 221 -2.03 1.99 6.73
C ASP A 221 -2.64 2.50 8.05
N ALA A 222 -3.96 2.44 8.19
CA ALA A 222 -4.68 2.84 9.39
C ALA A 222 -4.20 2.04 10.61
N ALA A 223 -4.19 0.71 10.50
CA ALA A 223 -3.73 -0.16 11.58
C ALA A 223 -2.25 0.08 11.94
N PHE A 224 -1.41 0.31 10.92
CA PHE A 224 0.00 0.58 11.12
C PHE A 224 0.27 1.93 11.80
N ARG A 225 -0.55 2.96 11.55
CA ARG A 225 -0.41 4.29 12.16
C ARG A 225 -0.87 4.34 13.63
N GLU A 226 -1.87 3.56 13.99
CA GLU A 226 -2.36 3.46 15.36
C GLU A 226 -1.39 2.76 16.31
N ARG A 227 -0.38 2.07 15.76
CA ARG A 227 0.62 1.39 16.56
C ARG A 227 1.38 2.38 17.45
N ASP A 228 1.40 2.14 18.75
CA ASP A 228 2.31 2.82 19.67
C ASP A 228 3.75 2.28 19.47
N PRO A 229 4.71 3.10 18.99
CA PRO A 229 6.09 2.65 18.80
C PRO A 229 6.80 2.28 20.11
N TRP A 230 6.29 2.75 21.27
CA TRP A 230 6.87 2.55 22.60
C TRP A 230 6.28 1.40 23.40
N ALA A 231 5.19 0.78 22.92
CA ALA A 231 4.66 -0.44 23.51
C ALA A 231 5.65 -1.59 23.22
N LYS A 232 6.67 -1.72 24.07
CA LYS A 232 7.50 -2.93 24.12
C LYS A 232 6.57 -4.07 24.45
N THR A 233 6.19 -4.85 23.43
CA THR A 233 5.65 -6.19 23.61
C THR A 233 6.76 -7.01 24.24
N THR A 234 6.84 -6.97 25.57
CA THR A 234 7.59 -7.94 26.34
C THR A 234 6.99 -9.28 25.96
N SER A 235 7.76 -10.02 25.18
CA SER A 235 7.49 -11.39 24.80
C SER A 235 7.02 -12.16 26.04
N GLN A 236 5.92 -12.87 25.87
CA GLN A 236 5.53 -14.02 26.69
C GLN A 236 4.89 -13.66 28.04
N GLU A 237 3.64 -13.16 28.07
CA GLU A 237 2.68 -13.47 29.17
C GLU A 237 1.22 -12.98 29.03
N VAL A 238 0.77 -12.40 27.91
CA VAL A 238 -0.64 -11.93 27.78
C VAL A 238 -1.35 -12.54 26.57
N GLU A 239 -1.37 -13.86 26.48
CA GLU A 239 -2.18 -14.57 25.48
C GLU A 239 -3.24 -15.51 26.08
N LEU A 240 -3.51 -15.41 27.39
CA LEU A 240 -4.44 -16.33 28.06
C LEU A 240 -5.66 -15.70 28.73
N VAL A 241 -5.85 -14.38 28.69
CA VAL A 241 -7.06 -13.79 29.27
C VAL A 241 -7.52 -12.61 28.41
N ILE A 242 -8.59 -12.86 27.63
CA ILE A 242 -9.34 -11.95 26.75
C ILE A 242 -8.75 -11.86 25.33
N GLY A 243 -9.44 -12.52 24.38
CA GLY A 243 -9.16 -12.51 22.94
C GLY A 243 -9.41 -11.14 22.30
N ILE A 244 -8.56 -10.16 22.60
CA ILE A 244 -8.44 -8.92 21.84
C ILE A 244 -7.19 -9.07 20.99
N GLN A 245 -7.36 -9.24 19.69
CA GLN A 245 -6.23 -9.12 18.77
C GLN A 245 -5.67 -7.70 18.84
N THR A 246 -4.34 -7.59 18.97
CA THR A 246 -3.65 -6.30 18.88
C THR A 246 -3.65 -5.82 17.43
N PRO A 247 -3.59 -4.49 17.18
CA PRO A 247 -3.39 -3.96 15.84
C PRO A 247 -2.15 -4.55 15.15
N ASP A 248 -1.13 -4.93 15.93
CA ASP A 248 0.07 -5.61 15.44
C ASP A 248 -0.23 -7.00 14.82
N ALA A 249 -1.12 -7.80 15.42
CA ALA A 249 -1.52 -9.10 14.87
C ALA A 249 -2.25 -8.93 13.54
N PHE A 250 -3.20 -7.98 13.48
CA PHE A 250 -3.90 -7.62 12.25
C PHE A 250 -2.93 -7.17 11.15
N VAL A 251 -1.97 -6.29 11.49
CA VAL A 251 -0.94 -5.81 10.55
C VAL A 251 -0.13 -6.99 10.02
N GLN A 252 0.35 -7.90 10.87
CA GLN A 252 1.14 -9.06 10.44
C GLN A 252 0.36 -10.01 9.52
N ASN A 253 -0.88 -10.34 9.88
CA ASN A 253 -1.74 -11.23 9.10
C ASN A 253 -2.07 -10.63 7.73
N LEU A 254 -2.49 -9.37 7.71
CA LEU A 254 -2.79 -8.66 6.47
C LEU A 254 -1.54 -8.46 5.61
N MET A 255 -0.38 -8.15 6.22
CA MET A 255 0.89 -8.06 5.52
C MET A 255 1.30 -9.36 4.86
N TRP A 256 1.10 -10.50 5.52
CA TRP A 256 1.38 -11.81 4.94
C TRP A 256 0.54 -12.04 3.68
N ASP A 257 -0.78 -11.90 3.78
CA ASP A 257 -1.71 -12.14 2.67
C ASP A 257 -1.43 -11.15 1.51
N LEU A 258 -1.20 -9.87 1.80
CA LEU A 258 -0.91 -8.86 0.78
C LEU A 258 0.45 -9.06 0.11
N SER A 259 1.47 -9.48 0.85
CA SER A 259 2.79 -9.73 0.29
C SER A 259 2.76 -10.87 -0.73
N LEU A 260 2.06 -11.96 -0.41
CA LEU A 260 1.88 -13.09 -1.34
C LEU A 260 1.07 -12.66 -2.56
N THR A 261 -0.05 -11.97 -2.33
CA THR A 261 -0.96 -11.53 -3.40
C THR A 261 -0.29 -10.55 -4.35
N ALA A 262 0.39 -9.52 -3.82
CA ALA A 262 1.04 -8.49 -4.62
C ALA A 262 2.17 -9.06 -5.50
N VAL A 263 2.94 -10.02 -4.99
CA VAL A 263 3.99 -10.70 -5.78
C VAL A 263 3.37 -11.50 -6.93
N ASP A 264 2.26 -12.19 -6.70
CA ASP A 264 1.62 -12.98 -7.75
C ASP A 264 0.95 -12.09 -8.82
N MET A 265 0.41 -10.92 -8.42
CA MET A 265 -0.15 -9.92 -9.34
C MET A 265 0.87 -9.38 -10.34
N LEU A 266 2.18 -9.42 -10.05
CA LEU A 266 3.24 -8.90 -10.93
C LEU A 266 3.36 -9.64 -12.27
N LEU A 267 2.92 -10.90 -12.35
CA LEU A 267 2.95 -11.67 -13.60
C LEU A 267 1.56 -11.82 -14.24
N GLN A 268 0.57 -11.09 -13.75
CA GLN A 268 -0.78 -11.06 -14.31
C GLN A 268 -0.93 -9.94 -15.35
N SER A 269 -2.18 -9.61 -15.71
CA SER A 269 -2.48 -8.53 -16.66
C SER A 269 -1.97 -7.17 -16.18
N LEU A 270 -1.89 -6.21 -17.11
CA LEU A 270 -1.45 -4.83 -16.84
C LEU A 270 -2.20 -4.18 -15.67
N GLU A 271 -3.51 -4.41 -15.55
CA GLU A 271 -4.34 -3.85 -14.49
C GLU A 271 -3.90 -4.35 -13.10
N HIS A 272 -3.68 -5.67 -12.97
CA HIS A 272 -3.20 -6.28 -11.74
C HIS A 272 -1.81 -5.80 -11.36
N ARG A 273 -0.87 -5.75 -12.32
CA ARG A 273 0.48 -5.22 -12.05
C ARG A 273 0.43 -3.78 -11.58
N SER A 274 -0.37 -2.95 -12.25
CA SER A 274 -0.56 -1.54 -11.89
C SER A 274 -1.13 -1.39 -10.47
N CYS A 275 -2.16 -2.15 -10.11
CA CYS A 275 -2.73 -2.14 -8.76
C CYS A 275 -1.70 -2.58 -7.71
N ALA A 276 -0.96 -3.65 -7.96
CA ALA A 276 0.08 -4.11 -7.04
C ALA A 276 1.16 -3.04 -6.82
N ILE A 277 1.74 -2.51 -7.91
CA ILE A 277 2.85 -1.54 -7.86
C ILE A 277 2.41 -0.21 -7.26
N ARG A 278 1.22 0.28 -7.60
CA ARG A 278 0.78 1.63 -7.19
C ARG A 278 0.09 1.67 -5.84
N LEU A 279 -0.55 0.58 -5.42
CA LEU A 279 -1.40 0.56 -4.22
C LEU A 279 -0.81 -0.31 -3.11
N LEU A 280 -0.42 -1.55 -3.44
CA LEU A 280 -0.01 -2.53 -2.41
C LEU A 280 1.47 -2.41 -2.02
N PHE A 281 2.39 -2.39 -2.98
CA PHE A 281 3.82 -2.33 -2.70
C PHE A 281 4.27 -1.11 -1.87
N PRO A 282 3.73 0.10 -2.07
CA PRO A 282 4.12 1.27 -1.27
C PRO A 282 3.88 1.07 0.24
N ILE A 283 2.69 0.57 0.62
CA ILE A 283 2.39 0.30 2.03
C ILE A 283 3.20 -0.91 2.54
N ILE A 284 3.30 -1.99 1.76
CA ILE A 284 4.07 -3.19 2.14
C ILE A 284 5.53 -2.81 2.46
N PHE A 285 6.19 -2.08 1.58
CA PHE A 285 7.58 -1.63 1.77
C PHE A 285 7.76 -0.72 2.98
N ARG A 286 6.77 0.12 3.28
CA ARG A 286 6.77 0.97 4.48
C ARG A 286 6.65 0.14 5.75
N VAL A 287 5.73 -0.83 5.79
CA VAL A 287 5.54 -1.69 6.97
C VAL A 287 6.74 -2.61 7.19
N LEU A 288 7.32 -3.18 6.12
CA LEU A 288 8.53 -4.01 6.18
C LEU A 288 9.79 -3.27 6.65
N ALA A 289 9.79 -1.94 6.61
CA ALA A 289 10.86 -1.16 7.21
C ALA A 289 10.94 -1.35 8.72
N ILE A 290 9.78 -1.55 9.36
CA ILE A 290 9.61 -1.67 10.81
C ILE A 290 9.49 -3.13 11.23
N PHE A 291 8.81 -3.96 10.44
CA PHE A 291 8.64 -5.40 10.67
C PHE A 291 9.47 -6.23 9.68
N PRO A 292 10.79 -6.39 9.90
CA PRO A 292 11.66 -7.12 8.97
C PRO A 292 11.40 -8.63 9.00
N THR A 293 10.91 -9.17 10.12
CA THR A 293 10.61 -10.59 10.34
C THR A 293 9.45 -10.72 11.33
N PHE A 294 8.53 -11.64 11.06
CA PHE A 294 7.43 -11.98 11.96
C PHE A 294 6.92 -13.40 11.66
N GLU A 295 6.12 -13.96 12.55
CA GLU A 295 5.50 -15.27 12.34
C GLU A 295 3.98 -15.13 12.28
N VAL A 296 3.34 -15.91 11.43
CA VAL A 296 1.89 -15.95 11.30
C VAL A 296 1.38 -17.38 11.39
N LEU A 297 0.28 -17.56 12.11
CA LEU A 297 -0.38 -18.85 12.22
C LEU A 297 -1.37 -19.04 11.06
N VAL A 298 -1.05 -19.92 10.12
CA VAL A 298 -1.93 -20.31 9.02
C VAL A 298 -2.44 -21.72 9.27
N ASN A 299 -3.76 -21.91 9.38
CA ASN A 299 -4.37 -23.22 9.60
C ASN A 299 -3.79 -23.98 10.82
N GLY A 300 -3.32 -23.26 11.84
CA GLY A 300 -2.68 -23.84 13.03
C GLY A 300 -1.19 -24.16 12.87
N VAL A 301 -0.58 -23.84 11.72
CA VAL A 301 0.86 -23.99 11.45
C VAL A 301 1.53 -22.62 11.44
N ALA A 302 2.61 -22.47 12.21
CA ALA A 302 3.39 -21.23 12.21
C ALA A 302 4.25 -21.13 10.94
N HIS A 303 4.10 -20.03 10.22
CA HIS A 303 4.91 -19.67 9.06
C HIS A 303 5.72 -18.43 9.37
N SER A 304 7.02 -18.47 9.06
CA SER A 304 7.89 -17.30 9.21
C SER A 304 7.88 -16.45 7.95
N PHE A 305 7.63 -15.16 8.13
CA PHE A 305 7.86 -14.13 7.13
C PHE A 305 9.23 -13.51 7.36
N SER A 306 9.99 -13.33 6.28
CA SER A 306 11.23 -12.56 6.33
C SER A 306 11.37 -11.63 5.13
N ARG A 307 11.82 -10.41 5.42
CA ARG A 307 12.12 -9.37 4.42
C ARG A 307 13.08 -9.88 3.33
N PRO A 308 14.18 -10.60 3.63
CA PRO A 308 15.05 -11.15 2.60
C PRO A 308 14.35 -12.14 1.65
N CYS A 309 13.55 -13.08 2.18
CA CYS A 309 12.80 -14.03 1.36
C CYS A 309 11.78 -13.32 0.47
N PHE A 310 11.09 -12.32 1.01
CA PHE A 310 10.15 -11.51 0.25
C PHE A 310 10.84 -10.74 -0.90
N PHE A 311 11.95 -10.06 -0.63
CA PHE A 311 12.71 -9.35 -1.66
C PHE A 311 13.28 -10.28 -2.73
N LYS A 312 13.66 -11.51 -2.36
CA LYS A 312 14.04 -12.54 -3.32
C LYS A 312 12.91 -12.85 -4.29
N ASN A 313 11.70 -13.09 -3.77
CA ASN A 313 10.53 -13.36 -4.61
C ASN A 313 10.21 -12.16 -5.52
N VAL A 314 10.27 -10.92 -5.00
CA VAL A 314 10.08 -9.70 -5.80
C VAL A 314 11.11 -9.62 -6.93
N TRP A 315 12.39 -9.87 -6.62
CA TRP A 315 13.46 -9.86 -7.61
C TRP A 315 13.26 -10.88 -8.73
N GLU A 316 12.90 -12.12 -8.38
CA GLU A 316 12.60 -13.18 -9.35
C GLU A 316 11.46 -12.79 -10.31
N ARG A 317 10.43 -12.09 -9.81
CA ARG A 317 9.37 -11.54 -10.65
C ARG A 317 9.88 -10.42 -11.56
N CYS A 318 10.68 -9.47 -11.05
CA CYS A 318 11.28 -8.42 -11.87
C CYS A 318 12.12 -9.00 -13.02
N ILE A 319 12.95 -10.02 -12.75
CA ILE A 319 13.74 -10.69 -13.78
C ILE A 319 12.87 -11.29 -14.89
N THR A 320 11.76 -11.91 -14.51
CA THR A 320 10.79 -12.45 -15.46
C THR A 320 10.19 -11.32 -16.29
N MET A 321 9.73 -10.25 -15.65
CA MET A 321 9.16 -9.07 -16.30
C MET A 321 10.12 -8.40 -17.29
N PHE A 322 11.42 -8.33 -16.98
CA PHE A 322 12.43 -7.79 -17.89
C PHE A 322 12.55 -8.55 -19.22
N SER A 323 12.04 -9.78 -19.26
CA SER A 323 12.08 -10.68 -20.42
C SER A 323 10.77 -10.71 -21.20
N LEU A 324 9.65 -10.21 -20.65
CA LEU A 324 8.31 -10.38 -21.23
C LEU A 324 7.92 -9.32 -22.26
N GLY A 325 8.26 -8.05 -22.03
CA GLY A 325 7.76 -6.98 -22.89
C GLY A 325 8.17 -5.59 -22.42
N HIS A 326 7.83 -4.58 -23.22
CA HIS A 326 8.20 -3.20 -22.90
C HIS A 326 7.44 -2.66 -21.68
N LEU A 327 6.13 -2.88 -21.60
CA LEU A 327 5.31 -2.42 -20.48
C LEU A 327 5.78 -3.08 -19.16
N GLU A 328 6.09 -4.37 -19.21
CA GLU A 328 6.60 -5.14 -18.08
C GLU A 328 7.99 -4.64 -17.62
N ARG A 329 8.85 -4.19 -18.54
CA ARG A 329 10.13 -3.54 -18.18
C ARG A 329 9.90 -2.24 -17.42
N VAL A 330 8.97 -1.40 -17.87
CA VAL A 330 8.62 -0.15 -17.18
C VAL A 330 8.09 -0.46 -15.79
N ASP A 331 7.17 -1.42 -15.66
CA ASP A 331 6.59 -1.85 -14.38
C ASP A 331 7.67 -2.38 -13.42
N ALA A 332 8.60 -3.22 -13.89
CA ALA A 332 9.70 -3.74 -13.08
C ALA A 332 10.63 -2.61 -12.59
N CYS A 333 10.96 -1.66 -13.48
CA CYS A 333 11.74 -0.48 -13.12
C CYS A 333 11.01 0.41 -12.09
N CYS A 334 9.69 0.58 -12.21
CA CYS A 334 8.87 1.29 -11.23
C CYS A 334 8.95 0.60 -9.85
N LEU A 335 8.78 -0.73 -9.82
CA LEU A 335 8.83 -1.50 -8.58
C LEU A 335 10.22 -1.44 -7.90
N LEU A 336 11.30 -1.58 -8.68
CA LEU A 336 12.65 -1.40 -8.16
C LEU A 336 12.88 0.02 -7.65
N SER A 337 12.33 1.03 -8.32
CA SER A 337 12.42 2.41 -7.85
C SER A 337 11.72 2.62 -6.51
N LEU A 338 10.57 1.98 -6.29
CA LEU A 338 9.90 1.94 -4.98
C LEU A 338 10.78 1.26 -3.93
N TYR A 339 11.40 0.12 -4.29
CA TYR A 339 12.30 -0.59 -3.40
C TYR A 339 13.48 0.30 -2.96
N PHE A 340 14.16 0.95 -3.92
CA PHE A 340 15.28 1.84 -3.62
C PHE A 340 14.87 3.14 -2.94
N SER A 341 13.61 3.57 -3.05
CA SER A 341 13.11 4.73 -2.31
C SER A 341 12.96 4.46 -0.82
N GLY A 342 12.51 3.27 -0.43
CA GLY A 342 12.34 2.86 0.97
C GLY A 342 13.64 2.48 1.67
N PHE A 343 14.72 2.33 0.89
CA PHE A 343 15.98 1.75 1.33
C PHE A 343 16.61 2.41 2.57
N ASN A 344 16.61 3.74 2.65
CA ASN A 344 17.23 4.44 3.78
C ASN A 344 16.51 4.21 5.11
N ALA A 345 15.21 3.89 5.09
CA ALA A 345 14.47 3.52 6.29
C ALA A 345 14.81 2.10 6.78
N TRP A 346 15.32 1.24 5.90
CA TRP A 346 15.53 -0.19 6.16
C TRP A 346 16.88 -0.53 6.79
N ASN A 347 17.86 0.37 6.64
CA ASN A 347 19.21 0.24 7.20
C ASN A 347 19.30 0.60 8.69
N ILE A 348 18.30 1.31 9.23
CA ILE A 348 18.27 1.71 10.64
C ILE A 348 18.01 0.49 11.54
N THR A 349 17.37 -0.56 11.01
CA THR A 349 16.77 -1.59 11.85
C THR A 349 17.47 -2.94 11.93
N ASN A 350 18.45 -3.35 11.08
CA ASN A 350 19.21 -4.58 11.36
C ASN A 350 20.36 -4.93 10.37
N ALA A 351 21.49 -5.36 10.94
CA ALA A 351 22.68 -5.94 10.32
C ALA A 351 22.56 -7.47 10.13
N TYR A 352 21.45 -7.95 9.59
CA TYR A 352 21.29 -9.39 9.30
C TYR A 352 21.73 -9.71 7.87
N GLU A 353 22.66 -10.65 7.73
CA GLU A 353 23.05 -11.28 6.46
C GLU A 353 21.81 -11.89 5.78
N GLY A 354 21.29 -11.20 4.78
CA GLY A 354 20.11 -11.62 4.03
C GLY A 354 20.25 -11.30 2.56
N PHE A 355 19.38 -11.89 1.74
CA PHE A 355 19.24 -11.55 0.33
C PHE A 355 19.03 -10.05 0.14
N ASP A 356 19.88 -9.46 -0.70
CA ASP A 356 19.87 -8.05 -1.05
C ASP A 356 19.99 -7.91 -2.57
N ILE A 357 19.00 -7.26 -3.18
CA ILE A 357 18.94 -7.04 -4.63
C ILE A 357 20.20 -6.30 -5.11
N ARG A 358 20.83 -5.48 -4.27
CA ARG A 358 22.05 -4.72 -4.60
C ARG A 358 23.27 -5.60 -4.83
N ALA A 359 23.34 -6.75 -4.16
CA ALA A 359 24.44 -7.68 -4.30
C ALA A 359 24.33 -8.53 -5.57
N GLU A 360 23.17 -8.51 -6.24
CA GLU A 360 22.93 -9.30 -7.44
C GLU A 360 23.70 -8.74 -8.65
N THR A 361 24.58 -9.55 -9.23
CA THR A 361 25.35 -9.19 -10.44
C THR A 361 24.47 -8.90 -11.66
N ARG A 362 23.29 -9.53 -11.70
CA ARG A 362 22.31 -9.33 -12.76
C ARG A 362 21.64 -7.96 -12.70
N LEU A 363 21.55 -7.34 -11.53
CA LEU A 363 20.99 -5.98 -11.40
C LEU A 363 21.76 -4.98 -12.25
N CYS A 364 23.09 -5.03 -12.21
CA CYS A 364 23.97 -4.15 -12.98
C CYS A 364 23.74 -4.28 -14.48
N LYS A 365 23.51 -5.52 -14.96
CA LYS A 365 23.22 -5.80 -16.36
C LYS A 365 21.87 -5.20 -16.79
N GLU A 366 20.83 -5.32 -15.96
CA GLU A 366 19.52 -4.75 -16.26
C GLU A 366 19.52 -3.20 -16.16
N ILE A 367 20.28 -2.61 -15.23
CA ILE A 367 20.47 -1.15 -15.18
C ILE A 367 21.14 -0.67 -16.47
N ARG A 368 22.26 -1.28 -16.87
CA ARG A 368 22.96 -0.95 -18.13
C ARG A 368 22.02 -1.05 -19.32
N ARG A 369 21.28 -2.15 -19.43
CA ARG A 369 20.30 -2.37 -20.50
C ARG A 369 19.21 -1.30 -20.51
N GLY A 370 18.73 -0.89 -19.35
CA GLY A 370 17.69 0.12 -19.21
C GLY A 370 18.16 1.56 -19.51
N LEU A 371 19.42 1.90 -19.23
CA LEU A 371 20.02 3.20 -19.57
C LEU A 371 20.06 3.49 -21.08
N VAL A 372 20.04 2.44 -21.90
CA VAL A 372 20.02 2.55 -23.37
C VAL A 372 18.73 2.03 -23.98
N ASP A 373 17.69 1.84 -23.17
CA ASP A 373 16.38 1.40 -23.66
C ASP A 373 15.79 2.45 -24.62
N LYS A 374 14.99 1.98 -25.58
CA LYS A 374 14.31 2.84 -26.53
C LYS A 374 13.29 3.74 -25.83
N ASP A 375 12.70 3.28 -24.74
CA ASP A 375 11.73 4.03 -23.97
C ASP A 375 12.39 4.97 -22.95
N ALA A 376 11.97 6.24 -22.97
CA ALA A 376 12.51 7.26 -22.08
C ALA A 376 12.17 7.04 -20.61
N SER A 377 11.03 6.41 -20.31
CA SER A 377 10.63 6.08 -18.94
C SER A 377 11.54 5.03 -18.36
N VAL A 378 11.87 3.97 -19.12
CA VAL A 378 12.83 2.94 -18.68
C VAL A 378 14.20 3.58 -18.40
N ARG A 379 14.69 4.42 -19.33
CA ARG A 379 15.94 5.17 -19.14
C ARG A 379 15.95 6.01 -17.86
N LYS A 380 14.88 6.79 -17.62
CA LYS A 380 14.74 7.61 -16.41
C LYS A 380 14.72 6.79 -15.12
N HIS A 381 13.98 5.68 -15.10
CA HIS A 381 13.93 4.82 -13.90
C HIS A 381 15.26 4.09 -13.68
N SER A 382 15.93 3.59 -14.72
CA SER A 382 17.25 2.98 -14.60
C SER A 382 18.31 3.97 -14.10
N LEU A 383 18.26 5.21 -14.58
CA LEU A 383 19.10 6.29 -14.07
C LEU A 383 18.78 6.61 -12.61
N TYR A 384 17.51 6.65 -12.23
CA TYR A 384 17.08 6.85 -10.84
C TYR A 384 17.60 5.74 -9.91
N ILE A 385 17.44 4.47 -10.31
CA ILE A 385 17.93 3.31 -9.56
C ILE A 385 19.45 3.41 -9.39
N LEU A 386 20.19 3.71 -10.47
CA LEU A 386 21.63 3.92 -10.42
C LEU A 386 22.03 5.08 -9.49
N ARG A 387 21.32 6.22 -9.57
CA ARG A 387 21.54 7.36 -8.68
C ARG A 387 21.31 6.97 -7.23
N LYS A 388 20.28 6.20 -6.91
CA LYS A 388 19.98 5.75 -5.55
C LYS A 388 21.04 4.77 -5.02
N LEU A 389 21.37 3.74 -5.79
CA LEU A 389 22.44 2.78 -5.48
C LEU A 389 23.76 3.47 -5.12
N LEU A 390 24.09 4.54 -5.84
CA LEU A 390 25.33 5.28 -5.65
C LEU A 390 25.20 6.36 -4.57
N SER A 391 24.08 7.09 -4.47
CA SER A 391 23.92 8.14 -3.45
C SER A 391 24.07 7.59 -2.03
N ASP A 392 23.56 6.39 -1.78
CA ASP A 392 23.68 5.74 -0.47
C ASP A 392 25.11 5.26 -0.17
N SER A 393 25.96 5.11 -1.20
CA SER A 393 27.40 4.84 -1.02
C SER A 393 28.23 6.06 -0.63
N PHE A 394 27.68 7.26 -0.75
CA PHE A 394 28.46 8.50 -0.65
C PHE A 394 28.07 9.42 0.50
N TRP A 395 26.88 9.27 1.11
CA TRP A 395 26.48 10.05 2.30
C TRP A 395 26.88 9.40 3.64
N MET A 396 27.30 8.13 3.65
CA MET A 396 27.68 7.40 4.85
C MET A 396 29.21 7.29 4.98
N GLY A 397 29.90 8.41 4.82
CA GLY A 397 31.28 8.53 5.26
C GLY A 397 31.30 8.84 6.75
N SER A 398 31.59 7.85 7.61
CA SER A 398 32.38 7.98 8.86
C SER A 398 32.24 6.81 9.84
N TYR A 399 31.38 5.82 9.62
CA TYR A 399 31.33 4.65 10.52
C TYR A 399 31.28 3.36 9.72
N ASP A 400 32.26 2.50 9.96
CA ASP A 400 32.41 1.16 9.40
C ASP A 400 31.07 0.40 9.44
N SER A 401 30.40 0.33 8.30
CA SER A 401 29.33 -0.63 8.06
C SER A 401 29.77 -1.54 6.91
N PRO A 402 29.91 -2.86 7.12
CA PRO A 402 30.44 -3.80 6.14
C PRO A 402 29.46 -4.15 5.00
N SER A 403 28.27 -3.54 4.95
CA SER A 403 27.17 -3.98 4.07
C SER A 403 27.30 -3.58 2.59
N LEU A 404 28.18 -2.64 2.21
CA LEU A 404 28.04 -1.90 0.94
C LEU A 404 29.14 -2.13 -0.11
N GLU A 405 30.23 -2.79 0.26
CA GLU A 405 31.21 -3.32 -0.69
C GLU A 405 30.61 -4.22 -1.80
N PRO A 406 29.59 -5.08 -1.52
CA PRO A 406 29.06 -6.03 -2.50
C PRO A 406 28.41 -5.38 -3.73
N ALA A 407 27.72 -4.25 -3.59
CA ALA A 407 27.01 -3.59 -4.70
C ALA A 407 27.99 -2.96 -5.70
N ILE A 408 29.04 -2.31 -5.19
CA ILE A 408 30.12 -1.73 -6.00
C ILE A 408 30.99 -2.84 -6.59
N LYS A 409 31.30 -3.89 -5.82
CA LYS A 409 31.97 -5.09 -6.32
C LYS A 409 31.15 -5.79 -7.41
N SER A 410 29.83 -5.89 -7.25
CA SER A 410 28.87 -6.45 -8.22
C SER A 410 28.82 -5.62 -9.52
N LEU A 411 28.80 -4.29 -9.42
CA LEU A 411 28.93 -3.37 -10.56
C LEU A 411 30.24 -3.62 -11.33
N ALA A 412 31.35 -3.79 -10.61
CA ALA A 412 32.66 -4.07 -11.22
C ALA A 412 32.73 -5.48 -11.83
N THR A 413 32.29 -6.52 -11.12
CA THR A 413 32.32 -7.93 -11.62
C THR A 413 31.35 -8.18 -12.76
N GLY A 414 30.15 -7.59 -12.70
CA GLY A 414 29.15 -7.69 -13.76
C GLY A 414 29.63 -7.10 -15.10
N ALA A 415 30.51 -6.09 -15.05
CA ALA A 415 31.14 -5.50 -16.24
C ALA A 415 32.38 -6.27 -16.71
N CYS A 416 33.18 -6.84 -15.80
CA CYS A 416 34.36 -7.64 -16.17
C CYS A 416 34.01 -8.89 -16.98
N GLN A 417 32.86 -9.52 -16.74
CA GLN A 417 32.46 -10.72 -17.49
C GLN A 417 32.12 -10.44 -18.97
N ASP A 418 31.66 -9.23 -19.31
CA ASP A 418 31.29 -8.86 -20.68
C ASP A 418 32.49 -8.40 -21.53
N ASN A 419 33.56 -7.88 -20.91
CA ASN A 419 34.77 -7.46 -21.64
C ASN A 419 35.54 -8.63 -22.29
N THR A 420 35.20 -9.88 -21.94
CA THR A 420 35.73 -11.08 -22.58
C THR A 420 35.03 -11.41 -23.91
N LEU A 421 33.89 -10.78 -24.21
CA LEU A 421 33.20 -10.91 -25.49
C LEU A 421 33.68 -9.83 -26.49
N SER A 422 34.86 -10.09 -27.05
CA SER A 422 35.28 -9.75 -28.43
C SER A 422 34.97 -8.34 -28.96
N HIS A 423 36.01 -7.51 -29.05
CA HIS A 423 36.09 -6.27 -29.85
C HIS A 423 35.81 -6.45 -31.38
N SER A 424 35.41 -7.63 -31.84
CA SER A 424 35.29 -7.98 -33.27
C SER A 424 33.96 -7.57 -33.91
N GLY A 425 32.99 -7.06 -33.15
CA GLY A 425 31.61 -6.82 -33.62
C GLY A 425 31.13 -5.37 -33.74
N MET A 426 31.97 -4.36 -33.50
CA MET A 426 31.45 -2.98 -33.31
C MET A 426 30.96 -2.34 -34.61
N THR A 427 29.76 -1.75 -34.58
CA THR A 427 29.20 -0.98 -35.71
C THR A 427 29.96 0.34 -35.93
N LYS A 428 29.83 0.95 -37.11
CA LYS A 428 30.47 2.26 -37.40
C LYS A 428 30.05 3.36 -36.41
N ARG A 429 28.81 3.29 -35.92
CA ARG A 429 28.26 4.22 -34.92
C ARG A 429 28.87 4.01 -33.54
N GLU A 430 29.02 2.77 -33.10
CA GLU A 430 29.68 2.43 -31.83
C GLU A 430 31.15 2.84 -31.83
N LYS A 431 31.87 2.61 -32.92
CA LYS A 431 33.28 3.05 -33.06
C LYS A 431 33.42 4.57 -32.98
N TRP A 432 32.47 5.31 -33.54
CA TRP A 432 32.45 6.77 -33.42
C TRP A 432 32.14 7.20 -31.99
N ALA A 433 31.10 6.63 -31.36
CA ALA A 433 30.74 6.95 -29.99
C ALA A 433 31.85 6.64 -28.98
N ASP A 434 32.56 5.53 -29.16
CA ASP A 434 33.70 5.16 -28.33
C ASP A 434 34.89 6.13 -28.51
N LYS A 435 35.15 6.59 -29.74
CA LYS A 435 36.16 7.63 -30.00
C LYS A 435 35.75 8.98 -29.39
N GLU A 436 34.48 9.33 -29.47
CA GLU A 436 33.92 10.57 -28.92
C GLU A 436 33.96 10.57 -27.39
N ALA A 437 33.57 9.47 -26.75
CA ALA A 437 33.66 9.28 -25.30
C ALA A 437 35.10 9.44 -24.78
N ARG A 438 36.08 8.85 -25.49
CA ARG A 438 37.52 9.05 -25.18
C ARG A 438 37.94 10.51 -25.36
N SER A 439 37.49 11.18 -26.41
CA SER A 439 37.79 12.62 -26.64
C SER A 439 37.19 13.52 -25.56
N MET A 440 36.06 13.12 -24.97
CA MET A 440 35.45 13.78 -23.81
C MET A 440 36.07 13.37 -22.47
N HIS A 441 37.19 12.63 -22.49
CA HIS A 441 37.89 12.12 -21.31
C HIS A 441 37.00 11.26 -20.39
N VAL A 442 35.93 10.67 -20.93
CA VAL A 442 35.05 9.76 -20.17
C VAL A 442 35.86 8.50 -19.87
N GLY A 443 36.13 8.25 -18.60
CA GLY A 443 37.07 7.21 -18.13
C GLY A 443 38.51 7.67 -17.92
N GLU A 444 39.01 8.71 -18.58
CA GLU A 444 40.41 9.18 -18.37
C GLU A 444 40.65 9.83 -16.99
N MET A 445 39.59 10.08 -16.21
CA MET A 445 39.67 10.43 -14.79
C MET A 445 40.30 9.33 -13.92
N CYS A 446 40.70 8.19 -14.49
CA CYS A 446 41.53 7.16 -13.86
C CYS A 446 42.84 7.71 -13.25
N THR A 447 43.41 8.77 -13.81
CA THR A 447 44.73 9.33 -13.41
C THR A 447 44.65 10.52 -12.44
N LEU A 448 43.50 11.18 -12.36
CA LEU A 448 43.24 12.23 -11.37
C LEU A 448 42.60 11.58 -10.15
N SER A 449 43.06 11.92 -8.95
CA SER A 449 42.52 11.41 -7.68
C SER A 449 41.10 11.93 -7.37
N VAL A 450 40.23 11.98 -8.38
CA VAL A 450 38.82 12.21 -8.21
C VAL A 450 38.27 10.95 -7.56
N ASN A 451 37.88 11.07 -6.30
CA ASN A 451 37.15 10.04 -5.58
C ASN A 451 36.04 9.46 -6.47
N GLY A 452 35.68 8.19 -6.25
CA GLY A 452 34.65 7.52 -7.04
C GLY A 452 33.35 8.33 -7.23
N LEU A 453 33.02 9.16 -6.23
CA LEU A 453 31.91 10.12 -6.23
C LEU A 453 31.96 11.12 -7.38
N GLY A 454 33.10 11.78 -7.57
CA GLY A 454 33.24 12.79 -8.62
C GLY A 454 33.11 12.18 -10.02
N ARG A 455 33.57 10.93 -10.19
CA ARG A 455 33.42 10.20 -11.46
C ARG A 455 31.94 9.90 -11.77
N TRP A 456 31.16 9.43 -10.79
CA TRP A 456 29.74 9.16 -11.02
C TRP A 456 28.92 10.44 -11.19
N LYS A 457 29.27 11.53 -10.49
CA LYS A 457 28.68 12.85 -10.72
C LYS A 457 28.92 13.33 -12.16
N ALA A 458 30.14 13.17 -12.68
CA ALA A 458 30.46 13.48 -14.07
C ALA A 458 29.65 12.60 -15.04
N PHE A 459 29.54 11.29 -14.77
CA PHE A 459 28.71 10.39 -15.57
C PHE A 459 27.24 10.83 -15.60
N PHE A 460 26.65 11.23 -14.48
CA PHE A 460 25.26 11.68 -14.45
C PHE A 460 25.03 12.97 -15.26
N LEU A 461 25.94 13.94 -15.15
CA LEU A 461 25.89 15.17 -15.95
C LEU A 461 26.03 14.87 -17.45
N LEU A 462 26.97 13.98 -17.79
CA LEU A 462 27.16 13.52 -19.16
C LEU A 462 25.93 12.77 -19.66
N TYR A 463 25.34 11.89 -18.85
CA TYR A 463 24.15 11.14 -19.24
C TYR A 463 22.99 12.08 -19.60
N ASP A 464 22.73 13.08 -18.75
CA ASP A 464 21.65 14.06 -18.98
C ASP A 464 21.89 14.85 -20.29
N MET A 465 23.16 15.11 -20.66
CA MET A 465 23.50 15.67 -21.96
C MET A 465 23.38 14.66 -23.11
N LEU A 466 23.95 13.46 -22.96
CA LEU A 466 24.10 12.45 -24.01
C LEU A 466 22.79 11.77 -24.40
N GLU A 467 21.81 11.71 -23.49
CA GLU A 467 20.47 11.20 -23.80
C GLU A 467 19.84 11.93 -24.99
N GLU A 468 20.10 13.24 -25.13
CA GLU A 468 19.61 14.07 -26.24
C GLU A 468 20.29 13.76 -27.59
N TYR A 469 21.53 13.27 -27.57
CA TYR A 469 22.34 13.02 -28.77
C TYR A 469 22.35 11.54 -29.22
N GLY A 470 21.99 10.61 -28.33
CA GLY A 470 21.64 9.23 -28.67
C GLY A 470 22.30 8.15 -27.80
N THR A 471 21.58 7.03 -27.61
CA THR A 471 21.89 5.95 -26.65
C THR A 471 23.27 5.27 -26.83
N HIS A 472 23.81 5.22 -28.05
CA HIS A 472 25.16 4.72 -28.33
C HIS A 472 26.29 5.47 -27.59
N LEU A 473 26.13 6.77 -27.31
CA LEU A 473 27.11 7.55 -26.53
C LEU A 473 27.03 7.24 -25.03
N VAL A 474 25.81 6.99 -24.53
CA VAL A 474 25.58 6.52 -23.15
C VAL A 474 26.25 5.17 -22.92
N GLU A 475 26.16 4.26 -23.90
CA GLU A 475 26.76 2.93 -23.87
C GLU A 475 28.30 2.97 -23.82
N ALA A 476 28.90 3.86 -24.63
CA ALA A 476 30.33 4.12 -24.60
C ALA A 476 30.76 4.72 -23.25
N ALA A 477 30.04 5.74 -22.76
CA ALA A 477 30.32 6.38 -21.48
C ALA A 477 30.27 5.40 -20.30
N TRP A 478 29.26 4.52 -20.26
CA TRP A 478 29.13 3.47 -19.24
C TRP A 478 30.32 2.52 -19.25
N THR A 479 30.73 2.04 -20.44
CA THR A 479 31.82 1.08 -20.60
C THR A 479 33.14 1.64 -20.06
N HIS A 480 33.45 2.90 -20.38
CA HIS A 480 34.64 3.59 -19.87
C HIS A 480 34.57 3.86 -18.35
N GLN A 481 33.40 4.25 -17.85
CA GLN A 481 33.18 4.54 -16.43
C GLN A 481 33.37 3.30 -15.55
N VAL A 482 32.79 2.15 -15.92
CA VAL A 482 32.87 0.92 -15.13
C VAL A 482 34.22 0.21 -15.33
N GLY A 483 34.79 0.26 -16.53
CA GLY A 483 36.14 -0.25 -16.81
C GLY A 483 37.19 0.41 -15.90
N CYS A 484 37.10 1.73 -15.71
CA CYS A 484 38.00 2.45 -14.81
C CYS A 484 37.83 2.17 -13.32
N TYR A 485 36.67 1.64 -12.92
CA TYR A 485 36.46 1.18 -11.55
C TYR A 485 37.08 -0.20 -11.30
N SER A 486 36.94 -1.12 -12.26
CA SER A 486 37.54 -2.46 -12.17
C SER A 486 39.07 -2.42 -12.05
N SER A 487 39.73 -1.53 -12.78
CA SER A 487 41.19 -1.33 -12.70
C SER A 487 41.64 -0.70 -11.39
N SER A 488 40.82 0.16 -10.77
CA SER A 488 41.14 0.79 -9.47
C SER A 488 40.96 -0.15 -8.26
N VAL A 489 40.05 -1.13 -8.34
CA VAL A 489 39.85 -2.13 -7.28
C VAL A 489 40.94 -3.21 -7.34
N LEU A 490 41.39 -3.61 -8.53
CA LEU A 490 42.48 -4.58 -8.74
C LEU A 490 43.88 -4.02 -8.43
N SER A 491 44.02 -2.71 -8.21
CA SER A 491 45.30 -2.07 -7.90
C SER A 491 45.50 -1.82 -6.39
N CYS A 492 44.59 -2.30 -5.55
CA CYS A 492 44.61 -2.19 -4.08
C CYS A 492 44.67 -3.54 -3.35
N ASP A 493 45.01 -4.63 -4.05
CA ASP A 493 45.43 -5.91 -3.43
C ASP A 493 46.96 -6.01 -3.37
#